data_AF-A0A7R9WL22-F1
#
_entry.id   AF-A0A7R9WL22-F1
#
_cell.length_a   1.000
_cell.length_b   1.000
_cell.length_c   1.000
_cell.angle_alpha   90.00
_cell.angle_beta   90.00
_cell.angle_gamma   90.00
#
_symmetry.space_group_name_H-M   'P 1'
#
loop_
_entity.id
_entity.type
_entity.pdbx_description
1 polymer ?
#
loop_
_entity_poly.entity_id
_entity_poly.type
_entity_poly.pdbx_seq_one_letter_code
_entity_poly.pdbx_strand_id
1 'polypeptide(L)'
;DESVESGVPEEEEEEEVTDLSNSDVCTKYQEASKIVNTALEGLVSQCLPGAKIIDLCQFGTAVIDAQASKLYQKKVKGVSIEKGVAFPVCVSVNDVVCNHSPLSSEELEPLKAGDVVKIDLGCHIDGYISVAAHTLIVPPGPDSPPPKSDAAEMGDVAVAAYNAMLVAADAIRAGAKNSDVTAAVERVANAYGVSPISTVRM
;
A
#
# COMPACT_ATOMS: atom_id res chain seq x y z
N ASP A 1 29.56 -4.51 -61.11
CA ASP A 1 28.47 -3.95 -60.32
C ASP A 1 28.53 -4.46 -58.90
N GLU A 2 29.27 -3.73 -58.05
CA GLU A 2 29.20 -3.88 -56.60
C GLU A 2 27.85 -3.33 -56.13
N SER A 3 27.02 -4.22 -55.61
CA SER A 3 25.73 -3.84 -55.02
C SER A 3 25.98 -3.40 -53.59
N VAL A 4 25.90 -2.10 -53.34
CA VAL A 4 26.07 -1.47 -52.04
C VAL A 4 24.92 -1.91 -51.12
N GLU A 5 25.27 -2.66 -50.08
CA GLU A 5 24.38 -3.03 -48.99
C GLU A 5 24.14 -1.77 -48.14
N SER A 6 22.95 -1.17 -48.24
CA SER A 6 22.57 -0.01 -47.46
C SER A 6 22.23 -0.45 -46.03
N GLY A 7 23.20 -0.32 -45.12
CA GLY A 7 22.98 -0.45 -43.68
C GLY A 7 21.94 0.56 -43.22
N VAL A 8 20.82 0.07 -42.70
CA VAL A 8 19.86 0.87 -41.94
C VAL A 8 20.60 1.30 -40.66
N PRO A 9 20.66 2.60 -40.33
CA PRO A 9 21.24 3.01 -39.06
C PRO A 9 20.37 2.45 -37.94
N GLU A 10 20.94 1.58 -37.11
CA GLU A 10 20.36 1.21 -35.83
C GLU A 10 20.28 2.51 -35.01
N GLU A 11 19.07 3.01 -34.78
CA GLU A 11 18.84 4.07 -33.79
C GLU A 11 19.31 3.48 -32.45
N GLU A 12 20.40 4.01 -31.91
CA GLU A 12 20.82 3.72 -30.55
C GLU A 12 19.65 4.13 -29.63
N GLU A 13 18.87 3.13 -29.17
CA GLU A 13 17.89 3.35 -28.11
C GLU A 13 18.68 3.79 -26.88
N GLU A 14 18.69 5.10 -26.59
CA GLU A 14 19.19 5.62 -25.32
C GLU A 14 18.53 4.80 -24.20
N GLU A 15 19.34 4.13 -23.38
CA GLU A 15 18.85 3.34 -22.24
C GLU A 15 17.94 4.23 -21.39
N GLU A 16 16.67 3.84 -21.31
CA GLU A 16 15.69 4.63 -20.58
C GLU A 16 16.05 4.63 -19.09
N VAL A 17 16.33 5.82 -18.54
CA VAL A 17 16.64 5.98 -17.11
C VAL A 17 15.37 5.73 -16.30
N THR A 18 15.32 4.57 -15.64
CA THR A 18 14.17 4.07 -14.87
C THR A 18 14.30 4.29 -13.36
N ASP A 19 15.34 5.00 -12.91
CA ASP A 19 15.56 5.29 -11.50
C ASP A 19 15.05 6.68 -11.07
N LEU A 20 15.21 7.00 -9.79
CA LEU A 20 14.75 8.27 -9.20
C LEU A 20 15.55 9.51 -9.65
N SER A 21 16.62 9.36 -10.44
CA SER A 21 17.30 10.51 -11.06
C SER A 21 16.45 11.13 -12.18
N ASN A 22 15.51 10.38 -12.74
CA ASN A 22 14.56 10.85 -13.73
C ASN A 22 13.32 11.47 -13.06
N SER A 23 13.01 12.72 -13.39
CA SER A 23 11.84 13.42 -12.85
C SER A 23 10.50 12.83 -13.29
N ASP A 24 10.43 12.20 -14.48
CA ASP A 24 9.21 11.51 -14.94
C ASP A 24 8.92 10.29 -14.07
N VAL A 25 9.95 9.51 -13.72
CA VAL A 25 9.85 8.37 -12.78
C VAL A 25 9.37 8.86 -11.41
N CYS A 26 9.95 9.93 -10.88
CA CYS A 26 9.49 10.53 -9.63
C CYS A 26 8.02 10.96 -9.70
N THR A 27 7.59 11.53 -10.83
CA THR A 27 6.20 11.95 -11.04
C THR A 27 5.25 10.76 -11.03
N LYS A 28 5.61 9.66 -11.70
CA LYS A 28 4.81 8.41 -11.72
C LYS A 28 4.62 7.84 -10.30
N TYR A 29 5.67 7.80 -9.49
CA TYR A 29 5.57 7.39 -8.07
C TYR A 29 4.66 8.32 -7.26
N GLN A 30 4.79 9.64 -7.44
CA GLN A 30 3.98 10.62 -6.71
C GLN A 30 2.50 10.51 -7.09
N GLU A 31 2.19 10.36 -8.37
CA GLU A 31 0.81 10.19 -8.84
C GLU A 31 0.22 8.86 -8.35
N ALA A 32 0.98 7.75 -8.40
CA ALA A 32 0.55 6.48 -7.83
C ALA A 32 0.27 6.60 -6.31
N SER A 33 1.12 7.31 -5.58
CA SER A 33 0.96 7.56 -4.14
C SER A 33 -0.29 8.39 -3.82
N LYS A 34 -0.60 9.43 -4.61
CA LYS A 34 -1.84 10.21 -4.46
C LYS A 34 -3.08 9.35 -4.64
N ILE A 35 -3.07 8.43 -5.62
CA ILE A 35 -4.18 7.49 -5.86
C ILE A 35 -4.36 6.57 -4.64
N VAL A 36 -3.27 5.97 -4.15
CA VAL A 36 -3.28 5.09 -2.98
C VAL A 36 -3.82 5.80 -1.75
N ASN A 37 -3.33 7.01 -1.44
CA ASN A 37 -3.80 7.78 -0.29
C ASN A 37 -5.29 8.16 -0.41
N THR A 38 -5.75 8.53 -1.61
CA THR A 38 -7.17 8.83 -1.85
C THR A 38 -8.05 7.60 -1.62
N ALA A 39 -7.64 6.43 -2.11
CA ALA A 39 -8.38 5.19 -1.89
C ALA A 39 -8.37 4.78 -0.42
N LEU A 40 -7.22 4.94 0.26
CA LEU A 40 -7.07 4.64 1.67
C LEU A 40 -7.96 5.53 2.56
N GLU A 41 -7.99 6.84 2.33
CA GLU A 41 -8.88 7.77 3.04
C GLU A 41 -10.36 7.39 2.87
N GLY A 42 -10.75 7.03 1.63
CA GLY A 42 -12.10 6.55 1.33
C GLY A 42 -12.45 5.23 2.01
N LEU A 43 -11.48 4.31 2.15
CA LEU A 43 -11.66 3.04 2.85
C LEU A 43 -11.80 3.25 4.37
N VAL A 44 -10.90 4.05 4.95
CA VAL A 44 -10.92 4.38 6.39
C VAL A 44 -12.27 4.96 6.81
N SER A 45 -12.84 5.86 6.01
CA SER A 45 -14.16 6.47 6.29
C SER A 45 -15.33 5.50 6.16
N GLN A 46 -15.17 4.37 5.47
CA GLN A 46 -16.19 3.33 5.31
C GLN A 46 -16.04 2.15 6.26
N CYS A 47 -14.94 2.07 7.02
CA CYS A 47 -14.76 1.06 8.05
C CYS A 47 -15.66 1.34 9.26
N LEU A 48 -16.94 1.01 9.11
CA LEU A 48 -18.01 1.20 10.09
C LEU A 48 -18.69 -0.13 10.42
N PRO A 49 -19.39 -0.23 11.57
CA PRO A 49 -20.14 -1.42 11.92
C PRO A 49 -21.17 -1.77 10.84
N GLY A 50 -21.21 -3.05 10.44
CA GLY A 50 -22.08 -3.53 9.37
C GLY A 50 -21.48 -3.46 7.97
N ALA A 51 -20.33 -2.81 7.78
CA ALA A 51 -19.64 -2.82 6.49
C ALA A 51 -19.14 -4.24 6.17
N LYS A 52 -19.33 -4.68 4.92
CA LYS A 52 -18.83 -5.98 4.46
C LYS A 52 -17.42 -5.81 3.91
N ILE A 53 -16.55 -6.76 4.25
CA ILE A 53 -15.15 -6.79 3.81
C ILE A 53 -15.04 -6.76 2.28
N ILE A 54 -15.87 -7.56 1.59
CA ILE A 54 -15.88 -7.60 0.12
C ILE A 54 -16.26 -6.25 -0.51
N ASP A 55 -17.24 -5.54 0.05
CA ASP A 55 -17.69 -4.26 -0.47
C ASP A 55 -16.59 -3.20 -0.31
N LEU A 56 -15.84 -3.24 0.80
CA LEU A 56 -14.67 -2.38 1.02
C LEU A 56 -13.58 -2.66 -0.02
N CYS A 57 -13.21 -3.93 -0.23
CA CYS A 57 -12.20 -4.31 -1.22
C CYS A 57 -12.59 -3.85 -2.64
N GLN A 58 -13.85 -4.05 -3.02
CA GLN A 58 -14.39 -3.61 -4.31
C GLN A 58 -14.39 -2.08 -4.44
N PHE A 59 -14.80 -1.37 -3.38
CA PHE A 59 -14.77 0.09 -3.35
C PHE A 59 -13.34 0.62 -3.58
N GLY A 60 -12.36 0.13 -2.83
CA GLY A 60 -10.98 0.60 -2.95
C GLY A 60 -10.41 0.35 -4.35
N THR A 61 -10.68 -0.84 -4.91
CA THR A 61 -10.29 -1.21 -6.28
C THR A 61 -10.91 -0.26 -7.31
N ALA A 62 -12.22 0.01 -7.19
CA ALA A 62 -12.92 0.93 -8.08
C ALA A 62 -12.37 2.36 -7.99
N VAL A 63 -11.98 2.84 -6.80
CA VAL A 63 -11.33 4.15 -6.65
C VAL A 63 -9.98 4.17 -7.35
N ILE A 64 -9.14 3.14 -7.18
CA ILE A 64 -7.83 3.04 -7.83
C ILE A 64 -7.99 3.09 -9.36
N ASP A 65 -8.85 2.24 -9.91
CA ASP A 65 -9.07 2.17 -11.36
C ASP A 65 -9.64 3.47 -11.93
N ALA A 66 -10.59 4.09 -11.22
CA ALA A 66 -11.19 5.34 -11.63
C ALA A 66 -10.19 6.52 -11.61
N GLN A 67 -9.26 6.56 -10.66
CA GLN A 67 -8.25 7.62 -10.62
C GLN A 67 -7.12 7.35 -11.61
N ALA A 68 -6.62 6.11 -11.69
CA ALA A 68 -5.55 5.73 -12.61
C ALA A 68 -5.96 5.97 -14.07
N SER A 69 -7.18 5.63 -14.47
CA SER A 69 -7.67 5.83 -15.84
C SER A 69 -7.70 7.29 -16.33
N LYS A 70 -7.64 8.26 -15.42
CA LYS A 70 -7.57 9.70 -15.75
C LYS A 70 -6.17 10.14 -16.16
N LEU A 71 -5.14 9.38 -15.82
CA LEU A 71 -3.74 9.73 -16.05
C LEU A 71 -3.18 9.01 -17.28
N TYR A 72 -2.13 9.59 -17.90
CA TYR A 72 -1.38 8.97 -18.99
C TYR A 72 -2.27 8.32 -20.08
N GLN A 73 -3.28 9.08 -20.56
CA GLN A 73 -4.24 8.62 -21.58
C GLN A 73 -3.63 8.60 -22.99
N LYS A 74 -2.62 9.44 -23.22
CA LYS A 74 -1.89 9.48 -24.48
C LYS A 74 -0.81 8.41 -24.48
N LYS A 75 -0.56 7.85 -25.65
CA LYS A 75 0.55 6.91 -25.87
C LYS A 75 1.88 7.64 -25.77
N VAL A 76 2.85 7.02 -25.11
CA VAL A 76 4.25 7.47 -25.06
C VAL A 76 5.02 6.56 -26.00
N LYS A 77 5.78 7.12 -26.95
CA LYS A 77 6.50 6.35 -27.98
C LYS A 77 5.61 5.29 -28.71
N GLY A 78 4.31 5.59 -28.89
CA GLY A 78 3.35 4.67 -29.54
C GLY A 78 2.78 3.55 -28.64
N VAL A 79 3.23 3.45 -27.39
CA VAL A 79 2.81 2.44 -26.40
C VAL A 79 1.88 3.07 -25.37
N SER A 80 0.82 2.33 -24.98
CA SER A 80 -0.08 2.74 -23.91
C SER A 80 0.56 2.44 -22.56
N ILE A 81 0.52 3.40 -21.63
CA ILE A 81 1.03 3.22 -20.27
C ILE A 81 0.06 2.37 -19.44
N GLU A 82 0.55 1.22 -18.96
CA GLU A 82 -0.15 0.36 -18.02
C GLU A 82 -0.23 1.00 -16.63
N LYS A 83 -1.38 0.85 -15.97
CA LYS A 83 -1.68 1.51 -14.72
C LYS A 83 -2.91 0.88 -14.08
N GLY A 84 -2.98 0.94 -12.76
CA GLY A 84 -4.08 0.37 -12.00
C GLY A 84 -3.59 -0.24 -10.69
N VAL A 85 -4.24 -1.31 -10.27
CA VAL A 85 -3.93 -2.03 -9.04
C VAL A 85 -2.57 -2.74 -9.15
N ALA A 86 -1.66 -2.45 -8.22
CA ALA A 86 -0.38 -3.14 -8.07
C ALA A 86 -0.42 -4.21 -6.97
N PHE A 87 -1.18 -3.93 -5.91
CA PHE A 87 -1.45 -4.85 -4.81
C PHE A 87 -2.96 -4.80 -4.53
N PRO A 88 -3.66 -5.96 -4.49
CA PRO A 88 -5.10 -5.99 -4.31
C PRO A 88 -5.49 -5.31 -3.01
N VAL A 89 -6.68 -4.68 -2.98
CA VAL A 89 -7.19 -4.11 -1.73
C VAL A 89 -7.53 -5.25 -0.78
N CYS A 90 -6.77 -5.35 0.31
CA CYS A 90 -6.95 -6.35 1.35
C CYS A 90 -7.45 -5.70 2.64
N VAL A 91 -8.41 -6.35 3.29
CA VAL A 91 -9.00 -5.92 4.57
C VAL A 91 -8.94 -7.09 5.54
N SER A 92 -7.94 -7.05 6.43
CA SER A 92 -7.63 -8.12 7.38
C SER A 92 -8.09 -7.72 8.79
N VAL A 93 -8.96 -8.52 9.39
CA VAL A 93 -9.68 -8.17 10.63
C VAL A 93 -9.11 -8.98 11.81
N ASN A 94 -8.90 -8.32 12.94
CA ASN A 94 -8.43 -8.90 14.20
C ASN A 94 -7.17 -9.76 14.04
N ASP A 95 -7.28 -11.07 14.27
CA ASP A 95 -6.19 -12.05 14.22
C ASP A 95 -5.71 -12.38 12.79
N VAL A 96 -6.49 -12.01 11.77
CA VAL A 96 -6.06 -12.16 10.37
C VAL A 96 -4.91 -11.19 10.09
N VAL A 97 -3.73 -11.73 9.81
CA VAL A 97 -2.49 -10.95 9.70
C VAL A 97 -2.49 -10.00 8.50
N CYS A 98 -2.67 -10.53 7.29
CA CYS A 98 -2.58 -9.78 6.03
C CYS A 98 -3.27 -10.54 4.87
N ASN A 99 -3.33 -9.89 3.70
CA ASN A 99 -3.70 -10.48 2.41
C ASN A 99 -5.13 -11.03 2.29
N HIS A 100 -6.05 -10.58 3.15
CA HIS A 100 -7.44 -10.99 3.07
C HIS A 100 -8.21 -10.13 2.05
N SER A 101 -8.41 -10.68 0.85
CA SER A 101 -9.25 -10.12 -0.22
C SER A 101 -10.26 -11.19 -0.64
N PRO A 102 -11.45 -11.24 -0.02
CA PRO A 102 -12.36 -12.37 -0.15
C PRO A 102 -13.01 -12.46 -1.53
N LEU A 103 -13.30 -13.69 -1.95
CA LEU A 103 -14.13 -13.98 -3.12
C LEU A 103 -15.61 -13.75 -2.81
N SER A 104 -16.42 -13.56 -3.85
CA SER A 104 -17.89 -13.41 -3.71
C SER A 104 -18.60 -14.64 -3.16
N SER A 105 -17.95 -15.81 -3.21
CA SER A 105 -18.45 -17.06 -2.62
C SER A 105 -18.20 -17.19 -1.12
N GLU A 106 -17.36 -16.32 -0.53
CA GLU A 106 -17.03 -16.37 0.89
C GLU A 106 -18.07 -15.60 1.71
N GLU A 107 -18.72 -16.28 2.64
CA GLU A 107 -19.61 -15.65 3.61
C GLU A 107 -18.79 -15.19 4.83
N LEU A 108 -18.75 -13.87 5.04
CA LEU A 108 -18.00 -13.24 6.12
C LEU A 108 -18.92 -12.39 6.98
N GLU A 109 -18.63 -12.40 8.28
CA GLU A 109 -19.26 -11.50 9.23
C GLU A 109 -18.93 -10.04 8.87
N PRO A 110 -19.92 -9.12 8.90
CA PRO A 110 -19.66 -7.70 8.76
C PRO A 110 -18.79 -7.16 9.91
N LEU A 111 -18.11 -6.04 9.65
CA LEU A 111 -17.31 -5.35 10.66
C LEU A 111 -18.15 -4.98 11.89
N LYS A 112 -17.53 -5.05 13.07
CA LYS A 112 -18.12 -4.72 14.36
C LYS A 112 -17.34 -3.58 14.99
N ALA A 113 -18.01 -2.78 15.82
CA ALA A 113 -17.34 -1.74 16.59
C ALA A 113 -16.28 -2.38 17.49
N GLY A 114 -15.06 -1.84 17.46
CA GLY A 114 -13.91 -2.35 18.20
C GLY A 114 -13.05 -3.37 17.45
N ASP A 115 -13.45 -3.81 16.25
CA ASP A 115 -12.59 -4.64 15.41
C ASP A 115 -11.31 -3.89 15.02
N VAL A 116 -10.18 -4.59 15.03
CA VAL A 116 -8.89 -4.08 14.52
C VAL A 116 -8.78 -4.42 13.05
N VAL A 117 -8.94 -3.41 12.21
CA VAL A 117 -8.94 -3.56 10.75
C VAL A 117 -7.62 -3.08 10.18
N LYS A 118 -6.99 -3.93 9.38
CA LYS A 118 -5.74 -3.68 8.67
C LYS A 118 -6.05 -3.62 7.19
N ILE A 119 -5.82 -2.48 6.58
CA ILE A 119 -6.07 -2.19 5.17
C ILE A 119 -4.71 -2.19 4.47
N ASP A 120 -4.58 -2.90 3.36
CA ASP A 120 -3.40 -2.89 2.50
C ASP A 120 -3.85 -2.74 1.04
N LEU A 121 -3.18 -1.89 0.28
CA LEU A 121 -3.52 -1.59 -1.12
C LEU A 121 -2.31 -0.99 -1.85
N GLY A 122 -2.28 -1.17 -3.17
CA GLY A 122 -1.25 -0.61 -4.00
C GLY A 122 -1.72 -0.22 -5.38
N CYS A 123 -1.10 0.83 -5.93
CA CYS A 123 -1.29 1.29 -7.29
C CYS A 123 0.06 1.36 -8.00
N HIS A 124 0.09 1.09 -9.30
CA HIS A 124 1.23 1.40 -10.15
C HIS A 124 0.83 2.29 -11.32
N ILE A 125 1.82 3.05 -11.77
CA ILE A 125 1.78 3.76 -13.06
C ILE A 125 3.06 3.37 -13.78
N ASP A 126 2.93 2.77 -14.96
CA ASP A 126 4.06 2.32 -15.79
C ASP A 126 5.01 1.35 -15.06
N GLY A 127 4.45 0.56 -14.13
CA GLY A 127 5.21 -0.38 -13.30
C GLY A 127 5.88 0.24 -12.06
N TYR A 128 5.80 1.56 -11.86
CA TYR A 128 6.28 2.21 -10.64
C TYR A 128 5.22 2.14 -9.54
N ILE A 129 5.52 1.40 -8.48
CA ILE A 129 4.57 0.96 -7.45
C ILE A 129 4.57 1.90 -6.25
N SER A 130 3.38 2.28 -5.78
CA SER A 130 3.17 2.79 -4.43
C SER A 130 2.24 1.83 -3.68
N VAL A 131 2.59 1.50 -2.44
CA VAL A 131 1.76 0.73 -1.51
C VAL A 131 1.56 1.51 -0.22
N ALA A 132 0.44 1.30 0.44
CA ALA A 132 0.21 1.82 1.78
C ALA A 132 -0.63 0.83 2.58
N ALA A 133 -0.33 0.75 3.87
CA ALA A 133 -1.14 0.02 4.82
C ALA A 133 -1.54 0.90 6.00
N HIS A 134 -2.72 0.67 6.54
CA HIS A 134 -3.21 1.39 7.71
C HIS A 134 -3.96 0.44 8.64
N THR A 135 -3.74 0.62 9.95
CA THR A 135 -4.47 -0.11 10.98
C THR A 135 -5.36 0.86 11.74
N LEU A 136 -6.63 0.53 11.88
CA LEU A 136 -7.61 1.31 12.64
C LEU A 136 -8.48 0.40 13.52
N ILE A 137 -9.04 0.98 14.57
CA ILE A 137 -10.07 0.33 15.39
C ILE A 137 -11.43 0.87 14.92
N VAL A 138 -12.34 -0.01 14.52
CA VAL A 138 -13.64 0.38 13.97
C VAL A 138 -14.42 1.19 15.01
N PRO A 139 -14.78 2.45 14.72
CA PRO A 139 -15.54 3.26 15.66
C PRO A 139 -17.01 2.78 15.72
N PRO A 140 -17.77 3.10 16.78
CA PRO A 140 -19.19 2.75 16.84
C PRO A 140 -20.05 3.57 15.86
N GLY A 141 -19.51 4.66 15.31
CA GLY A 141 -20.13 5.47 14.27
C GLY A 141 -19.15 6.49 13.67
N PRO A 142 -19.53 7.21 12.59
CA PRO A 142 -18.62 8.05 11.80
C PRO A 142 -17.86 9.11 12.60
N ASP A 143 -18.53 9.77 13.54
CA ASP A 143 -17.95 10.86 14.35
C ASP A 143 -17.61 10.42 15.78
N SER A 144 -17.64 9.12 16.03
CA SER A 144 -17.36 8.57 17.36
C SER A 144 -15.89 8.19 17.48
N PRO A 145 -15.23 8.46 18.61
CA PRO A 145 -13.89 7.94 18.84
C PRO A 145 -13.94 6.41 18.83
N PRO A 146 -12.85 5.74 18.40
CA PRO A 146 -12.75 4.30 18.53
C PRO A 146 -12.98 3.89 19.98
N PRO A 147 -13.68 2.77 20.22
CA PRO A 147 -13.95 2.31 21.57
C PRO A 147 -12.62 2.08 22.29
N LYS A 148 -12.54 2.54 23.54
CA LYS A 148 -11.39 2.21 24.38
C LYS A 148 -11.47 0.72 24.70
N SER A 149 -10.41 0.00 24.36
CA SER A 149 -10.27 -1.38 24.83
C SER A 149 -10.05 -1.37 26.34
N ASP A 150 -10.83 -2.17 27.06
CA ASP A 150 -10.55 -2.48 28.47
C ASP A 150 -9.32 -3.41 28.61
N ALA A 151 -8.93 -4.09 27.53
CA ALA A 151 -7.69 -4.85 27.43
C ALA A 151 -6.55 -3.91 27.02
N ALA A 152 -5.65 -3.61 27.97
CA ALA A 152 -4.43 -2.82 27.73
C ALA A 152 -3.64 -3.31 26.51
N GLU A 153 -3.57 -4.63 26.33
CA GLU A 153 -2.84 -5.35 25.27
C GLU A 153 -3.20 -4.89 23.84
N MET A 154 -4.47 -4.57 23.57
CA MET A 154 -4.91 -4.17 22.22
C MET A 154 -4.54 -2.71 21.90
N GLY A 155 -4.53 -1.83 22.91
CA GLY A 155 -4.03 -0.46 22.75
C GLY A 155 -2.52 -0.44 22.51
N ASP A 156 -1.80 -1.32 23.21
CA ASP A 156 -0.35 -1.39 23.15
C ASP A 156 0.17 -1.84 21.78
N VAL A 157 -0.48 -2.80 21.11
CA VAL A 157 -0.01 -3.29 19.80
C VAL A 157 -0.15 -2.27 18.66
N ALA A 158 -1.26 -1.54 18.57
CA ALA A 158 -1.48 -0.57 17.51
C ALA A 158 -0.53 0.63 17.65
N VAL A 159 -0.34 1.10 18.89
CA VAL A 159 0.60 2.19 19.18
C VAL A 159 2.05 1.73 18.99
N ALA A 160 2.39 0.51 19.40
CA ALA A 160 3.69 -0.08 19.16
C ALA A 160 4.01 -0.14 17.66
N ALA A 161 3.08 -0.61 16.83
CA ALA A 161 3.25 -0.68 15.38
C ALA A 161 3.46 0.70 14.75
N TYR A 162 2.69 1.70 15.16
CA TYR A 162 2.84 3.07 14.68
C TYR A 162 4.21 3.67 15.06
N ASN A 163 4.62 3.51 16.32
CA ASN A 163 5.92 4.00 16.77
C ASN A 163 7.08 3.23 16.13
N ALA A 164 6.94 1.93 15.93
CA ALA A 164 7.92 1.12 15.22
C ALA A 164 8.09 1.58 13.77
N MET A 165 7.00 1.93 13.09
CA MET A 165 7.04 2.52 11.74
C MET A 165 7.81 3.84 11.72
N LEU A 166 7.57 4.75 12.68
CA LEU A 166 8.30 6.02 12.74
C LEU A 166 9.80 5.82 12.98
N VAL A 167 10.17 4.93 13.89
CA VAL A 167 11.57 4.61 14.18
C VAL A 167 12.24 3.89 13.00
N ALA A 168 11.52 3.00 12.31
CA ALA A 168 12.01 2.34 11.11
C ALA A 168 12.26 3.35 9.98
N ALA A 169 11.35 4.30 9.77
CA ALA A 169 11.50 5.35 8.77
C ALA A 169 12.74 6.22 9.02
N ASP A 170 13.05 6.54 10.28
CA ASP A 170 14.28 7.27 10.64
C ASP A 170 15.56 6.43 10.46
N ALA A 171 15.46 5.11 10.68
CA ALA A 171 16.59 4.19 10.53
C ALA A 171 16.94 3.91 9.05
N ILE A 172 15.97 4.01 8.13
CA ILE A 172 16.17 3.77 6.69
C ILE A 172 16.88 4.98 6.07
N ARG A 173 18.18 4.81 5.79
CA ARG A 173 19.01 5.82 5.11
C ARG A 173 20.19 5.20 4.38
N ALA A 174 20.77 5.96 3.46
CA ALA A 174 21.97 5.53 2.72
C ALA A 174 23.09 5.10 3.68
N GLY A 175 23.64 3.91 3.46
CA GLY A 175 24.71 3.31 4.27
C GLY A 175 24.25 2.56 5.53
N ALA A 176 22.96 2.60 5.90
CA ALA A 176 22.42 1.76 6.97
C ALA A 176 22.19 0.31 6.50
N LYS A 177 22.18 -0.65 7.44
CA LYS A 177 21.85 -2.05 7.16
C LYS A 177 20.40 -2.34 7.51
N ASN A 178 19.81 -3.31 6.83
CA ASN A 178 18.49 -3.84 7.20
C ASN A 178 18.45 -4.35 8.65
N SER A 179 19.55 -4.94 9.14
CA SER A 179 19.68 -5.38 10.54
C SER A 179 19.52 -4.23 11.55
N ASP A 180 19.89 -3.01 11.18
CA ASP A 180 19.76 -1.84 12.05
C ASP A 180 18.27 -1.45 12.20
N VAL A 181 17.51 -1.57 11.11
CA VAL A 181 16.05 -1.36 11.11
C VAL A 181 15.35 -2.44 11.94
N THR A 182 15.73 -3.71 11.76
CA THR A 182 15.20 -4.83 12.56
C THR A 182 15.43 -4.61 14.05
N ALA A 183 16.66 -4.28 14.46
CA ALA A 183 16.98 -4.00 15.86
C ALA A 183 16.21 -2.78 16.40
N ALA A 184 15.95 -1.78 15.56
CA ALA A 184 15.17 -0.61 15.96
C ALA A 184 13.70 -0.96 16.24
N VAL A 185 13.08 -1.74 15.35
CA VAL A 185 11.70 -2.23 15.53
C VAL A 185 11.59 -3.16 16.74
N GLU A 186 12.54 -4.08 16.94
CA GLU A 186 12.58 -4.97 18.10
C GLU A 186 12.65 -4.20 19.42
N ARG A 187 13.43 -3.11 19.49
CA ARG A 187 13.48 -2.25 20.68
C ARG A 187 12.12 -1.63 21.01
N VAL A 188 11.40 -1.14 20.00
CA VAL A 188 10.05 -0.59 20.20
C VAL A 188 9.11 -1.71 20.64
N ALA A 189 9.09 -2.84 19.94
CA ALA A 189 8.22 -3.96 20.29
C ALA A 189 8.42 -4.45 21.74
N ASN A 190 9.69 -4.61 22.16
CA ASN A 190 10.04 -4.97 23.54
C ASN A 190 9.56 -3.92 24.57
N ALA A 191 9.61 -2.63 24.25
CA ALA A 191 9.16 -1.57 25.15
C ALA A 191 7.64 -1.60 25.40
N TYR A 192 6.88 -2.12 24.43
CA TYR A 192 5.43 -2.31 24.54
C TYR A 192 5.03 -3.74 24.94
N GLY A 193 5.99 -4.64 25.16
CA GLY A 193 5.70 -6.05 25.49
C GLY A 193 5.05 -6.84 24.35
N VAL A 194 5.17 -6.38 23.10
CA VAL A 194 4.63 -7.05 21.91
C VAL A 194 5.73 -7.71 21.10
N SER A 195 5.36 -8.64 20.22
CA SER A 195 6.30 -9.35 19.35
C SER A 195 6.03 -9.03 17.88
N PRO A 196 7.05 -8.63 17.09
CA PRO A 196 6.93 -8.56 15.65
C PRO A 196 6.63 -9.94 15.06
N ILE A 197 5.83 -10.01 14.00
CA ILE A 197 5.54 -11.27 13.31
C ILE A 197 6.83 -11.77 12.65
N SER A 198 7.17 -13.04 12.87
CA SER A 198 8.37 -13.64 12.32
C SER A 198 8.33 -13.68 10.78
N THR A 199 9.50 -13.61 10.14
CA THR A 199 9.69 -13.71 8.68
C THR A 199 9.19 -12.55 7.82
N VAL A 200 8.51 -11.55 8.40
CA VAL A 200 8.22 -10.29 7.69
C VAL A 200 9.52 -9.53 7.47
N ARG A 201 9.86 -9.26 6.21
CA ARG A 201 11.10 -8.55 5.87
C ARG A 201 10.92 -7.06 6.15
N MET A 202 11.90 -6.48 6.83
CA MET A 202 12.09 -5.04 7.00
C MET A 202 13.20 -4.56 6.09
#